data_AF-A0A3D4NFL5-F1
#
_entry.id   AF-A0A3D4NFL5-F1
#
_cell.length_a   1.000
_cell.length_b   1.000
_cell.length_c   1.000
_cell.angle_alpha   90.00
_cell.angle_beta   90.00
_cell.angle_gamma   90.00
#
_symmetry.space_group_name_H-M   'P 1'
#
loop_
_entity.id
_entity.type
_entity.pdbx_description
1 polymer ?
#
loop_
_entity_poly.entity_id
_entity_poly.type
_entity_poly.pdbx_seq_one_letter_code
_entity_poly.pdbx_strand_id
1 'polypeptide(L)'
;MGKKDVFINCPFDNEFRSLLRVLIFTIIFIGYVPKLTLEKSDSSQTRISKITELISASELGIHDLSRIKATKKGEFFRLNMPFELGMDFGNKCYSADNKEKKILILCSEKYDYQKALSDLAGCDIKSHNNVETQLVKVLREWFHETVGVEDITGPTGIWYKYTDFLSELDTSFIRKGFSEKDLLELPISEYIKFVKKWVEDN
;
A
#
# COMPACT_ATOMS: atom_id res chain seq x y z
N MET A 1 -11.03 -11.01 17.68
CA MET A 1 -11.17 -10.33 16.38
C MET A 1 -9.80 -10.37 15.72
N GLY A 2 -9.67 -10.91 14.50
CA GLY A 2 -8.37 -11.07 13.82
C GLY A 2 -7.62 -9.76 13.65
N LYS A 3 -6.29 -9.82 13.52
CA LYS A 3 -5.44 -8.63 13.41
C LYS A 3 -5.54 -8.03 12.01
N LYS A 4 -6.40 -7.02 11.82
CA LYS A 4 -6.64 -6.32 10.53
C LYS A 4 -5.46 -5.53 9.95
N ASP A 5 -4.23 -5.83 10.35
CA ASP A 5 -3.02 -5.12 9.96
C ASP A 5 -2.54 -5.58 8.58
N VAL A 6 -2.27 -4.61 7.70
CA VAL A 6 -1.79 -4.80 6.33
C VAL A 6 -0.40 -4.20 6.20
N PHE A 7 0.62 -5.04 6.05
CA PHE A 7 1.96 -4.56 5.74
C PHE A 7 1.98 -4.01 4.31
N ILE A 8 2.44 -2.77 4.15
CA ILE A 8 2.55 -2.13 2.84
C ILE A 8 4.02 -1.86 2.55
N ASN A 9 4.47 -2.49 1.48
CA ASN A 9 5.76 -2.25 0.87
C ASN A 9 5.48 -1.63 -0.51
N CYS A 10 5.84 -0.37 -0.71
CA CYS A 10 5.59 0.36 -1.96
C CYS A 10 6.67 1.41 -2.25
N PRO A 11 6.76 1.92 -3.49
CA PRO A 11 7.53 3.11 -3.79
C PRO A 11 7.07 4.33 -2.97
N PHE A 12 7.98 5.28 -2.78
CA PHE A 12 7.74 6.54 -2.06
C PHE A 12 8.28 7.76 -2.82
N ASP A 13 8.55 7.60 -4.11
CA ASP A 13 8.85 8.74 -4.99
C ASP A 13 7.60 9.60 -5.23
N ASN A 14 7.82 10.84 -5.65
CA ASN A 14 6.75 11.81 -5.85
C ASN A 14 5.70 11.34 -6.86
N GLU A 15 6.09 10.59 -7.89
CA GLU A 15 5.19 10.06 -8.91
C GLU A 15 4.26 8.96 -8.37
N PHE A 16 4.66 8.24 -7.32
CA PHE A 16 3.85 7.21 -6.67
C PHE A 16 2.92 7.77 -5.57
N ARG A 17 3.09 9.03 -5.17
CA ARG A 17 2.44 9.57 -3.96
C ARG A 17 0.91 9.56 -4.04
N SER A 18 0.35 9.81 -5.22
CA SER A 18 -1.10 9.76 -5.47
C SER A 18 -1.64 8.34 -5.31
N LEU A 19 -0.98 7.35 -5.92
CA LEU A 19 -1.28 5.92 -5.76
C LEU A 19 -1.20 5.47 -4.29
N LEU A 20 -0.18 5.92 -3.56
CA LEU A 20 -0.03 5.61 -2.13
C LEU A 20 -1.21 6.14 -1.30
N ARG A 21 -1.69 7.35 -1.57
CA ARG A 21 -2.85 7.94 -0.88
C ARG A 21 -4.11 7.13 -1.11
N VAL A 22 -4.39 6.80 -2.37
CA VAL A 22 -5.52 5.95 -2.75
C VAL A 22 -5.44 4.56 -2.12
N LEU A 23 -4.24 3.95 -2.10
CA LEU A 23 -4.00 2.65 -1.49
C LEU A 23 -4.33 2.68 0.01
N ILE A 24 -3.79 3.68 0.73
CA ILE A 24 -4.04 3.87 2.17
C ILE A 24 -5.53 4.10 2.42
N PHE A 25 -6.15 5.00 1.64
CA PHE A 25 -7.58 5.28 1.78
C PHE A 25 -8.42 4.03 1.59
N THR A 26 -8.17 3.27 0.51
CA THR A 26 -8.94 2.07 0.18
C THR A 26 -8.83 1.00 1.28
N ILE A 27 -7.63 0.79 1.83
CA ILE A 27 -7.41 -0.16 2.93
C ILE A 27 -8.20 0.26 4.18
N ILE A 28 -8.12 1.54 4.56
CA ILE A 28 -8.83 2.06 5.74
C ILE A 28 -10.35 2.01 5.51
N PHE A 29 -10.82 2.38 4.33
CA PHE A 29 -12.23 2.38 3.95
C PHE A 29 -12.85 0.97 4.00
N ILE A 30 -12.11 -0.07 3.59
CA ILE A 30 -12.54 -1.48 3.72
C ILE A 30 -12.50 -1.96 5.19
N GLY A 31 -11.92 -1.16 6.10
CA GLY A 31 -11.91 -1.41 7.54
C GLY A 31 -10.64 -2.12 8.03
N TYR A 32 -9.53 -2.01 7.29
CA TYR A 32 -8.21 -2.56 7.63
C TYR A 32 -7.23 -1.45 8.07
N VAL A 33 -6.10 -1.85 8.64
CA VAL A 33 -5.10 -0.94 9.20
C VAL A 33 -3.81 -1.01 8.40
N PRO A 34 -3.48 0.03 7.60
CA PRO A 34 -2.21 0.07 6.87
C PRO A 34 -1.03 0.19 7.84
N LYS A 35 0.04 -0.55 7.59
CA LYS A 35 1.30 -0.52 8.35
C LYS A 35 2.46 -0.24 7.39
N LEU A 36 3.05 0.95 7.52
CA LEU A 36 4.17 1.39 6.69
C LEU A 36 5.42 1.64 7.54
N THR A 37 6.59 1.33 7.00
CA THR A 37 7.89 1.54 7.66
C THR A 37 8.22 3.01 7.93
N LEU A 38 7.56 3.94 7.24
CA LEU A 38 7.74 5.38 7.39
C LEU A 38 7.09 5.98 8.65
N GLU A 39 6.26 5.22 9.38
CA GLU A 39 5.50 5.76 10.52
C GLU A 39 6.39 6.14 11.72
N LYS A 40 7.64 5.67 11.79
CA LYS A 40 8.54 5.90 12.93
C LYS A 40 9.96 6.27 12.50
N SER A 41 10.27 7.57 12.54
CA SER A 41 11.63 8.13 12.43
C SER A 41 12.47 7.90 13.70
N ASP A 42 12.50 6.67 14.20
CA ASP A 42 13.33 6.29 15.35
C ASP A 42 14.68 5.76 14.87
N SER A 43 15.75 6.53 15.10
CA SER A 43 17.11 6.16 14.70
C SER A 43 17.75 5.07 15.58
N SER A 44 17.09 4.63 16.66
CA SER A 44 17.62 3.60 17.56
C SER A 44 17.46 2.17 17.04
N GLN A 45 16.66 1.96 15.99
CA GLN A 45 16.41 0.65 15.39
C GLN A 45 16.80 0.63 13.92
N THR A 46 17.37 -0.49 13.48
CA THR A 46 17.68 -0.68 12.06
C THR A 46 16.40 -0.74 11.23
N ARG A 47 16.44 -0.24 9.99
CA ARG A 47 15.30 -0.30 9.06
C ARG A 47 14.81 -1.74 8.84
N ILE A 48 15.74 -2.69 8.73
CA ILE A 48 15.41 -4.09 8.52
C ILE A 48 14.66 -4.70 9.71
N SER A 49 15.05 -4.37 10.96
CA SER A 49 14.34 -4.84 12.16
C SER A 49 12.90 -4.34 12.19
N LYS A 50 12.65 -3.09 11.82
CA LYS A 50 11.29 -2.53 11.72
C LYS A 50 10.46 -3.24 10.66
N ILE A 51 11.05 -3.48 9.48
CA ILE A 51 10.39 -4.23 8.40
C ILE A 51 9.98 -5.62 8.90
N THR A 52 10.89 -6.36 9.54
CA THR A 52 10.58 -7.70 10.07
C THR A 52 9.49 -7.67 11.13
N GLU A 53 9.47 -6.66 12.01
CA GLU A 53 8.43 -6.49 13.03
C GLU A 53 7.06 -6.25 12.37
N LEU A 54 6.99 -5.33 11.40
CA LEU A 54 5.74 -5.05 10.70
C LEU A 54 5.24 -6.24 9.88
N ILE A 55 6.15 -6.93 9.18
CA ILE A 55 5.84 -8.16 8.43
C ILE A 55 5.26 -9.23 9.35
N SER A 56 5.92 -9.50 10.48
CA SER A 56 5.51 -10.54 11.42
C SER A 56 4.22 -10.19 12.17
N ALA A 57 3.93 -8.89 12.37
CA ALA A 57 2.73 -8.43 13.04
C ALA A 57 1.48 -8.38 12.14
N SER A 58 1.64 -8.38 10.81
CA SER A 58 0.56 -8.17 9.84
C SER A 58 0.05 -9.49 9.24
N GLU A 59 -1.28 -9.66 9.20
CA GLU A 59 -1.92 -10.85 8.62
C GLU A 59 -2.01 -10.79 7.08
N LEU A 60 -1.87 -9.59 6.52
CA LEU A 60 -1.88 -9.31 5.09
C LEU A 60 -0.59 -8.57 4.69
N GLY A 61 -0.14 -8.78 3.44
CA GLY A 61 0.96 -8.05 2.83
C GLY A 61 0.57 -7.53 1.45
N ILE A 62 0.90 -6.27 1.14
CA ILE A 62 0.73 -5.67 -0.19
C ILE A 62 2.08 -5.12 -0.63
N HIS A 63 2.59 -5.63 -1.75
CA HIS A 63 3.93 -5.33 -2.27
C HIS A 63 3.85 -4.78 -3.68
N ASP A 64 4.31 -3.54 -3.89
CA ASP A 64 4.27 -2.88 -5.19
C ASP A 64 5.64 -2.85 -5.89
N LEU A 65 5.78 -3.63 -6.97
CA LEU A 65 7.04 -3.80 -7.70
C LEU A 65 7.22 -2.79 -8.85
N SER A 66 6.52 -1.65 -8.84
CA SER A 66 6.54 -0.69 -9.97
C SER A 66 7.87 0.02 -10.25
N ARG A 67 8.91 -0.15 -9.41
CA ARG A 67 10.23 0.52 -9.55
C ARG A 67 11.40 -0.45 -9.70
N ILE A 68 11.14 -1.65 -10.21
CA ILE A 68 12.13 -2.71 -10.44
C ILE A 68 12.97 -2.53 -11.72
N LYS A 69 12.65 -1.54 -12.55
CA LYS A 69 13.32 -1.26 -13.82
C LYS A 69 14.03 0.08 -13.75
N ALA A 70 15.30 0.12 -14.16
CA ALA A 70 16.04 1.36 -14.31
C ALA A 70 15.49 2.15 -15.51
N THR A 71 15.33 3.47 -15.37
CA THR A 71 14.77 4.29 -16.45
C THR A 71 15.83 4.75 -17.45
N LYS A 72 17.11 4.80 -17.02
CA LYS A 72 18.26 5.18 -17.86
C LYS A 72 19.45 4.26 -17.64
N LYS A 73 20.31 4.17 -18.66
CA LYS A 73 21.59 3.46 -18.56
C LYS A 73 22.44 4.07 -17.44
N GLY A 74 22.92 3.23 -16.52
CA GLY A 74 23.72 3.66 -15.37
C GLY A 74 22.90 4.02 -14.13
N GLU A 75 21.57 4.06 -14.21
CA GLU A 75 20.72 4.13 -13.02
C GLU A 75 20.57 2.75 -12.38
N PHE A 76 20.48 2.72 -11.06
CA PHE A 76 20.16 1.52 -10.30
C PHE A 76 18.63 1.40 -10.17
N PHE A 77 18.10 0.20 -10.36
CA PHE A 77 16.72 -0.11 -10.05
C PHE A 77 16.54 -0.40 -8.55
N ARG A 78 15.33 -0.21 -8.01
CA ARG A 78 15.08 -0.40 -6.57
C ARG A 78 14.90 -1.89 -6.26
N LEU A 79 15.94 -2.48 -5.67
CA LEU A 79 15.95 -3.86 -5.19
C LEU A 79 15.28 -4.07 -3.82
N ASN A 80 15.08 -2.99 -3.05
CA ASN A 80 14.46 -3.07 -1.72
C ASN A 80 13.05 -3.67 -1.78
N MET A 81 12.27 -3.28 -2.78
CA MET A 81 10.90 -3.76 -2.98
C MET A 81 10.84 -5.30 -3.13
N PRO A 82 11.59 -5.91 -4.06
CA PRO A 82 11.78 -7.37 -4.14
C PRO A 82 12.33 -8.01 -2.86
N PHE A 83 13.30 -7.37 -2.21
CA PHE A 83 13.93 -7.90 -1.00
C PHE A 83 12.92 -8.02 0.16
N GLU A 84 12.16 -6.95 0.42
CA GLU A 84 11.11 -6.92 1.44
C GLU A 84 9.95 -7.89 1.11
N LEU A 85 9.65 -8.13 -0.17
CA LEU A 85 8.74 -9.21 -0.61
C LEU A 85 9.29 -10.61 -0.30
N GLY A 86 10.57 -10.87 -0.56
CA GLY A 86 11.22 -12.13 -0.21
C GLY A 86 11.17 -12.40 1.30
N MET A 87 11.34 -11.37 2.13
CA MET A 87 11.18 -11.47 3.59
C MET A 87 9.76 -11.85 4.00
N ASP A 88 8.74 -11.28 3.35
CA ASP A 88 7.34 -11.59 3.69
C ASP A 88 6.94 -13.01 3.25
N PHE A 89 7.40 -13.46 2.07
CA PHE A 89 7.30 -14.87 1.68
C PHE A 89 8.01 -15.79 2.68
N GLY A 90 9.21 -15.43 3.13
CA GLY A 90 9.93 -16.17 4.15
C GLY A 90 9.14 -16.26 5.46
N ASN A 91 8.55 -15.15 5.92
CA ASN A 91 7.68 -15.13 7.09
C ASN A 91 6.47 -16.05 6.90
N LYS A 92 5.80 -16.00 5.74
CA LYS A 92 4.68 -16.91 5.43
C LYS A 92 5.09 -18.38 5.47
N CYS A 93 6.21 -18.73 4.84
CA CYS A 93 6.63 -20.13 4.69
C CYS A 93 7.21 -20.73 5.97
N TYR A 94 7.89 -19.93 6.78
CA TYR A 94 8.73 -20.44 7.87
C TYR A 94 8.32 -19.96 9.26
N SER A 95 7.46 -18.94 9.40
CA SER A 95 6.94 -18.53 10.71
C SER A 95 5.85 -19.49 11.19
N ALA A 96 5.84 -19.77 12.49
CA ALA A 96 4.75 -20.53 13.11
C ALA A 96 3.43 -19.77 13.08
N ASP A 97 3.49 -18.43 13.21
CA ASP A 97 2.32 -17.58 13.48
C ASP A 97 1.64 -17.03 12.21
N ASN A 98 2.30 -17.11 11.05
CA ASN A 98 1.88 -16.41 9.82
C ASN A 98 1.71 -17.32 8.59
N LYS A 99 1.47 -18.62 8.78
CA LYS A 99 1.30 -19.58 7.67
C LYS A 99 0.14 -19.22 6.73
N GLU A 100 -0.92 -18.65 7.29
CA GLU A 100 -2.13 -18.22 6.56
C GLU A 100 -2.03 -16.82 5.98
N LYS A 101 -0.86 -16.15 6.09
CA LYS A 101 -0.68 -14.80 5.58
C LYS A 101 -0.98 -14.73 4.09
N LYS A 102 -1.77 -13.74 3.69
CA LYS A 102 -2.14 -13.49 2.28
C LYS A 102 -1.33 -12.32 1.75
N ILE A 103 -0.75 -12.47 0.56
CA ILE A 103 0.13 -11.48 -0.06
C ILE A 103 -0.46 -11.09 -1.42
N LEU A 104 -0.63 -9.79 -1.63
CA LEU A 104 -0.91 -9.18 -2.93
C LEU A 104 0.37 -8.60 -3.50
N ILE A 105 0.65 -8.89 -4.77
CA ILE A 105 1.73 -8.26 -5.51
C ILE A 105 1.12 -7.36 -6.59
N LEU A 106 1.56 -6.10 -6.60
CA LEU A 106 1.14 -5.06 -7.52
C LEU A 106 2.29 -4.67 -8.46
N CYS A 107 1.97 -4.20 -9.65
CA CYS A 107 2.94 -3.60 -10.56
C CYS A 107 2.33 -2.54 -11.48
N SER A 108 3.16 -1.59 -11.91
CA SER A 108 2.76 -0.55 -12.84
C SER A 108 2.39 -1.14 -14.19
N GLU A 109 3.19 -2.06 -14.76
CA GLU A 109 2.92 -2.67 -16.07
C GLU A 109 2.96 -4.19 -15.97
N LYS A 110 2.11 -4.87 -16.75
CA LYS A 110 2.10 -6.34 -16.80
C LYS A 110 3.45 -6.87 -17.33
N TYR A 111 3.87 -8.00 -16.76
CA TYR A 111 5.03 -8.80 -17.18
C TYR A 111 6.43 -8.19 -17.01
N ASP A 112 6.57 -6.89 -16.72
CA ASP A 112 7.90 -6.28 -16.55
C ASP A 112 8.67 -6.87 -15.36
N TYR A 113 7.96 -7.41 -14.36
CA TYR A 113 8.57 -8.13 -13.25
C TYR A 113 9.13 -9.51 -13.61
N GLN A 114 8.58 -10.21 -14.60
CA GLN A 114 9.02 -11.57 -14.94
C GLN A 114 10.45 -11.58 -15.47
N LYS A 115 10.88 -10.46 -16.05
CA LYS A 115 12.26 -10.25 -16.53
C LYS A 115 13.26 -10.14 -15.37
N ALA A 116 12.82 -9.66 -14.22
CA ALA A 116 13.68 -9.37 -13.06
C ALA A 116 13.54 -10.40 -11.93
N LEU A 117 12.38 -11.06 -11.81
CA LEU A 117 12.03 -12.03 -10.77
C LEU A 117 11.24 -13.20 -11.37
N SER A 118 11.92 -14.05 -12.12
CA SER A 118 11.31 -15.19 -12.80
C SER A 118 10.65 -16.19 -11.86
N ASP A 119 11.11 -16.30 -10.61
CA ASP A 119 10.56 -17.21 -9.61
C ASP A 119 9.14 -16.83 -9.16
N LEU A 120 8.70 -15.60 -9.46
CA LEU A 120 7.29 -15.19 -9.28
C LEU A 120 6.39 -15.68 -10.44
N ALA A 121 6.90 -16.45 -11.39
CA ALA A 121 6.10 -17.08 -12.43
C ALA A 121 5.01 -17.96 -11.81
N GLY A 122 3.75 -17.70 -12.19
CA GLY A 122 2.58 -18.38 -11.63
C GLY A 122 1.94 -17.67 -10.42
N CYS A 123 2.56 -16.62 -9.87
CA CYS A 123 1.85 -15.71 -8.96
C CYS A 123 0.88 -14.82 -9.75
N ASP A 124 -0.34 -14.65 -9.25
CA ASP A 124 -1.31 -13.72 -9.83
C ASP A 124 -0.96 -12.26 -9.45
N ILE A 125 -0.05 -11.67 -10.22
CA ILE A 125 0.36 -10.28 -10.03
C ILE A 125 -0.64 -9.36 -10.73
N LYS A 126 -1.24 -8.47 -9.95
CA LYS A 126 -2.22 -7.50 -10.45
C LYS A 126 -1.52 -6.22 -10.88
N SER A 127 -2.01 -5.60 -11.94
CA SER A 127 -1.42 -4.35 -12.45
C SER A 127 -2.41 -3.20 -12.36
N HIS A 128 -1.92 -2.04 -11.90
CA HIS A 128 -2.72 -0.83 -11.78
C HIS A 128 -2.44 0.19 -12.89
N ASN A 129 -1.49 -0.05 -13.80
CA ASN A 129 -1.16 0.85 -14.94
C ASN A 129 -0.84 2.29 -14.54
N ASN A 130 -0.36 2.51 -13.31
CA ASN A 130 -0.23 3.84 -12.70
C ASN A 130 -1.54 4.65 -12.66
N VAL A 131 -2.70 3.98 -12.66
CA VAL A 131 -4.03 4.60 -12.60
C VAL A 131 -4.69 4.30 -11.25
N GLU A 132 -5.05 5.36 -10.54
CA GLU A 132 -5.66 5.30 -9.20
C GLU A 132 -6.97 4.51 -9.16
N THR A 133 -7.88 4.75 -10.10
CA THR A 133 -9.16 4.02 -10.19
C THR A 133 -8.98 2.53 -10.44
N GLN A 134 -7.93 2.16 -11.18
CA GLN A 134 -7.58 0.75 -11.39
C GLN A 134 -6.98 0.14 -10.12
N LEU A 135 -6.17 0.89 -9.37
CA LEU A 135 -5.67 0.45 -8.08
C LEU A 135 -6.81 0.18 -7.09
N VAL A 136 -7.81 1.07 -7.00
CA VAL A 136 -9.02 0.83 -6.18
C VAL A 136 -9.72 -0.46 -6.57
N LYS A 137 -9.93 -0.67 -7.87
CA LYS A 137 -10.56 -1.88 -8.40
C LYS A 137 -9.79 -3.14 -7.99
N VAL A 138 -8.49 -3.16 -8.24
CA VAL A 138 -7.60 -4.29 -7.93
C VAL A 138 -7.61 -4.60 -6.44
N LEU A 139 -7.49 -3.58 -5.59
CA LEU A 139 -7.52 -3.77 -4.14
C LEU A 139 -8.86 -4.37 -3.69
N ARG A 140 -9.97 -3.79 -4.14
CA ARG A 140 -11.32 -4.27 -3.80
C ARG A 140 -11.52 -5.72 -4.22
N GLU A 141 -11.15 -6.07 -5.45
CA GLU A 141 -11.26 -7.43 -5.98
C GLU A 141 -10.43 -8.40 -5.14
N TRP A 142 -9.19 -8.05 -4.80
CA TRP A 142 -8.33 -8.89 -3.98
C TRP A 142 -8.86 -9.09 -2.54
N PHE A 143 -9.36 -8.04 -1.89
CA PHE A 143 -9.99 -8.16 -0.56
C PHE A 143 -11.22 -9.06 -0.60
N HIS A 144 -12.00 -9.01 -1.68
CA HIS A 144 -13.15 -9.90 -1.84
C HIS A 144 -12.72 -11.34 -2.10
N GLU A 145 -11.92 -11.57 -3.15
CA GLU A 145 -11.59 -12.90 -3.67
C GLU A 145 -10.63 -13.68 -2.75
N THR A 146 -9.62 -12.99 -2.19
CA THR A 146 -8.54 -13.63 -1.43
C THR A 146 -8.76 -13.49 0.06
N VAL A 147 -9.13 -12.30 0.54
CA VAL A 147 -9.31 -12.06 1.98
C VAL A 147 -10.66 -12.58 2.46
N GLY A 148 -11.70 -12.58 1.60
CA GLY A 148 -13.03 -13.09 1.91
C GLY A 148 -13.94 -12.02 2.54
N VAL A 149 -13.69 -10.74 2.25
CA VAL A 149 -14.55 -9.67 2.75
C VAL A 149 -15.84 -9.64 1.93
N GLU A 150 -16.97 -9.79 2.63
CA GLU A 150 -18.32 -9.75 2.06
C GLU A 150 -18.85 -8.30 2.01
N ASP A 151 -19.85 -8.03 1.17
CA ASP A 151 -20.55 -6.74 1.03
C ASP A 151 -19.65 -5.49 0.83
N ILE A 152 -18.48 -5.67 0.22
CA ILE A 152 -17.60 -4.55 -0.10
C ILE A 152 -18.23 -3.65 -1.17
N THR A 153 -18.31 -2.36 -0.86
CA THR A 153 -18.68 -1.28 -1.80
C THR A 153 -17.99 -1.47 -3.16
N GLY A 154 -18.73 -1.24 -4.25
CA GLY A 154 -18.19 -1.38 -5.60
C GLY A 154 -17.03 -0.39 -5.87
N PRO A 155 -16.13 -0.69 -6.83
CA PRO A 155 -14.96 0.15 -7.10
C PRO A 155 -15.28 1.63 -7.35
N THR A 156 -16.34 1.91 -8.10
CA THR A 156 -16.82 3.28 -8.36
C THR A 156 -17.27 3.99 -7.09
N GLY A 157 -17.96 3.28 -6.18
CA GLY A 157 -18.41 3.85 -4.91
C GLY A 157 -17.24 4.19 -3.98
N ILE A 158 -16.24 3.30 -3.90
CA ILE A 158 -15.00 3.57 -3.15
C ILE A 158 -14.28 4.78 -3.75
N TRP A 159 -14.19 4.87 -5.07
CA TRP A 159 -13.57 6.02 -5.74
C TRP A 159 -14.30 7.33 -5.45
N TYR A 160 -15.63 7.34 -5.48
CA TYR A 160 -16.39 8.55 -5.12
C TYR A 160 -16.18 8.96 -3.66
N LYS A 161 -16.18 8.01 -2.74
CA LYS A 161 -15.84 8.27 -1.33
C LYS A 161 -14.43 8.84 -1.18
N TYR A 162 -13.46 8.35 -1.97
CA TYR A 162 -12.11 8.92 -2.00
C TYR A 162 -12.10 10.37 -2.50
N THR A 163 -12.84 10.68 -3.56
CA THR A 163 -12.91 12.05 -4.10
C THR A 163 -13.64 13.02 -3.17
N ASP A 164 -14.67 12.54 -2.47
CA ASP A 164 -15.38 13.32 -1.43
C ASP A 164 -14.41 13.65 -0.28
N PHE A 165 -13.67 12.64 0.20
CA PHE A 165 -12.64 12.82 1.22
C PHE A 165 -11.58 13.84 0.81
N LEU A 166 -11.06 13.77 -0.43
CA LEU A 166 -10.07 14.75 -0.90
C LEU A 166 -10.62 16.18 -0.91
N SER A 167 -11.87 16.35 -1.35
CA SER A 167 -12.52 17.67 -1.39
C SER A 167 -12.69 18.28 0.01
N GLU A 168 -13.04 17.45 0.99
CA GLU A 168 -13.13 17.87 2.40
C GLU A 168 -11.77 18.11 3.04
N LEU A 169 -10.78 17.27 2.72
CA LEU A 169 -9.40 17.43 3.17
C LEU A 169 -8.87 18.79 2.73
N ASP A 170 -8.98 19.12 1.45
CA ASP A 170 -8.54 20.40 0.90
C ASP A 170 -9.24 21.58 1.60
N THR A 171 -10.56 21.47 1.81
CA THR A 171 -11.34 22.51 2.52
C THR A 171 -10.89 22.69 3.97
N SER A 172 -10.66 21.60 4.71
CA SER A 172 -10.16 21.63 6.09
C SER A 172 -8.77 22.24 6.18
N PHE A 173 -7.90 21.94 5.21
CA PHE A 173 -6.51 22.40 5.18
C PHE A 173 -6.40 23.89 4.82
N ILE A 174 -7.17 24.35 3.83
CA ILE A 174 -7.28 25.78 3.51
C ILE A 174 -7.74 26.56 4.77
N ARG A 175 -8.74 26.05 5.50
CA ARG A 175 -9.22 26.67 6.76
C ARG A 175 -8.15 26.70 7.86
N LYS A 176 -7.19 25.78 7.84
CA LYS A 176 -6.07 25.70 8.78
C LYS A 176 -4.81 26.45 8.29
N GLY A 177 -4.88 27.12 7.14
CA GLY A 177 -3.78 27.94 6.59
C GLY A 177 -2.70 27.16 5.86
N PHE A 178 -2.96 25.91 5.46
CA PHE A 178 -2.02 25.12 4.65
C PHE A 178 -2.08 25.54 3.18
N SER A 179 -0.93 25.52 2.51
CA SER A 179 -0.87 25.66 1.06
C SER A 179 -1.11 24.33 0.35
N GLU A 180 -1.39 24.37 -0.96
CA GLU A 180 -1.45 23.17 -1.82
C GLU A 180 -0.14 22.36 -1.76
N LYS A 181 1.01 23.03 -1.60
CA LYS A 181 2.30 22.36 -1.45
C LYS A 181 2.39 21.60 -0.13
N ASP A 182 1.91 22.18 0.96
CA ASP A 182 1.91 21.51 2.27
C ASP A 182 0.96 20.30 2.25
N LEU A 183 -0.16 20.42 1.55
CA LEU A 183 -1.07 19.31 1.28
C LEU A 183 -0.39 18.21 0.49
N LEU A 184 0.39 18.53 -0.54
CA LEU A 184 1.19 17.54 -1.25
C LEU A 184 2.23 16.92 -0.33
N GLU A 185 2.86 17.68 0.56
CA GLU A 185 3.93 17.25 1.45
C GLU A 185 3.50 16.60 2.77
N LEU A 186 2.18 16.52 3.04
CA LEU A 186 1.61 15.95 4.25
C LEU A 186 2.25 14.61 4.65
N PRO A 187 2.74 14.48 5.91
CA PRO A 187 3.26 13.22 6.42
C PRO A 187 2.21 12.10 6.34
N ILE A 188 2.65 10.89 5.94
CA ILE A 188 1.75 9.74 5.77
C ILE A 188 1.02 9.38 7.08
N SER A 189 1.69 9.50 8.23
CA SER A 189 1.07 9.26 9.53
C SER A 189 -0.04 10.24 9.86
N GLU A 190 0.05 11.48 9.38
CA GLU A 190 -0.99 12.49 9.53
C GLU A 190 -2.15 12.25 8.55
N TYR A 191 -1.82 11.92 7.30
CA TYR A 191 -2.81 11.52 6.29
C TYR A 191 -3.67 10.34 6.76
N ILE A 192 -3.07 9.28 7.32
CA ILE A 192 -3.79 8.13 7.89
C ILE A 192 -4.78 8.56 8.98
N LYS A 193 -4.41 9.52 9.84
CA LYS A 193 -5.31 10.01 10.90
C LYS A 193 -6.52 10.72 10.30
N PHE A 194 -6.32 11.53 9.26
CA PHE A 194 -7.43 12.22 8.57
C PHE A 194 -8.36 11.23 7.89
N VAL A 195 -7.81 10.25 7.16
CA VAL A 195 -8.62 9.20 6.52
C VAL A 195 -9.44 8.46 7.56
N LYS A 196 -8.83 7.98 8.65
CA LYS A 196 -9.54 7.25 9.71
C LYS A 196 -10.69 8.06 10.29
N LYS A 197 -10.43 9.32 10.65
CA LYS A 197 -11.46 10.22 11.17
C LYS A 197 -12.60 10.39 10.17
N TRP A 198 -12.30 10.64 8.89
CA TRP A 198 -13.32 10.85 7.88
C TRP A 198 -14.17 9.59 7.63
N VAL A 199 -13.56 8.40 7.63
CA VAL A 199 -14.26 7.10 7.50
C VAL A 199 -15.10 6.78 8.76
N GLU A 200 -14.70 7.23 9.94
CA GLU A 200 -15.52 7.10 11.16
C GLU A 200 -16.74 8.04 11.14
N ASP A 201 -16.60 9.20 10.49
CA ASP A 201 -17.64 10.23 10.40
C ASP A 201 -18.64 9.98 9.22
N ASN A 202 -18.40 9.01 8.32
CA ASN A 202 -19.15 8.80 7.04
C ASN A 202 -19.44 7.33 6.67
#